data_AF-A0A2N7L379-F1
#
_entry.id   AF-A0A2N7L379-F1
#
_cell.length_a   1.000
_cell.length_b   1.000
_cell.length_c   1.000
_cell.angle_alpha   90.00
_cell.angle_beta   90.00
_cell.angle_gamma   90.00
#
_symmetry.space_group_name_H-M   'P 1'
#
loop_
_entity.id
_entity.type
_entity.pdbx_description
1 polymer ?
#
loop_
_entity_poly.entity_id
_entity_poly.type
_entity_poly.pdbx_seq_one_letter_code
_entity_poly.pdbx_strand_id
1 'polypeptide(L)'
;MDRKVLPVLICACVLAGFITAVYWTDDAPSAAKDKPVDNAPSMASPPSEPVFVAAVPKKTVEQRVEPPIAVSEEEMRVDMPQAITAQLSQIAHTFEEELHYPSYSQPIANASSPYLTPNAFSEVEMPILGGNHSASIVLAQYRFFFPEAVPFKVRSSLPVQSLRYEVIDIESKKVLATGESDSNQAQITGESDWPQQVRLKVTALFSNKGQSSGGEEVLTTDFGYQRPVAKVVGHQPAYADGTDWVIPVDIDATEKGVYRLRANLFKEDGSPVAVLTQKTRLGEGDGEIILKVHKSVLNSGKETYQLKNIQLERMSGRPGEEASYGISDLPVLDLGELNNDALSSDPYQPSEQERQKLEFLKQLAGEA
;
A
#
# COMPACT_ATOMS: atom_id res chain seq x y z
N MET A 1 -6.45 -46.13 51.28
CA MET A 1 -7.86 -45.78 51.02
C MET A 1 -7.92 -45.09 49.66
N ASP A 2 -7.43 -45.74 48.61
CA ASP A 2 -8.08 -46.82 47.82
C ASP A 2 -9.25 -46.27 47.00
N ARG A 3 -9.03 -45.93 45.73
CA ARG A 3 -8.97 -46.79 44.51
C ARG A 3 -10.36 -47.02 43.88
N LYS A 4 -10.45 -46.63 42.60
CA LYS A 4 -11.17 -47.19 41.42
C LYS A 4 -11.22 -46.05 40.38
N VAL A 5 -10.52 -45.99 39.23
CA VAL A 5 -10.06 -46.92 38.17
C VAL A 5 -11.18 -47.51 37.28
N LEU A 6 -11.29 -46.91 36.06
CA LEU A 6 -11.68 -47.41 34.71
C LEU A 6 -13.13 -47.92 34.45
N PRO A 7 -13.61 -48.11 33.17
CA PRO A 7 -12.99 -47.83 31.85
C PRO A 7 -13.87 -47.25 30.71
N VAL A 8 -13.17 -46.80 29.65
CA VAL A 8 -13.39 -46.91 28.19
C VAL A 8 -14.73 -47.47 27.67
N LEU A 9 -15.35 -46.76 26.73
CA LEU A 9 -16.09 -47.40 25.63
C LEU A 9 -15.80 -46.72 24.27
N ILE A 10 -15.25 -47.53 23.37
CA ILE A 10 -15.10 -47.32 21.93
C ILE A 10 -16.48 -47.57 21.30
N CYS A 11 -16.93 -46.71 20.38
CA CYS A 11 -17.95 -47.12 19.41
C CYS A 11 -17.64 -46.52 18.04
N ALA A 12 -17.05 -47.37 17.20
CA ALA A 12 -17.05 -47.22 15.75
C ALA A 12 -18.43 -47.65 15.23
N CYS A 13 -19.05 -46.84 14.38
CA CYS A 13 -20.11 -47.28 13.48
C CYS A 13 -19.82 -46.74 12.08
N VAL A 14 -19.18 -47.60 11.29
CA VAL A 14 -19.26 -47.64 9.84
C VAL A 14 -20.71 -47.92 9.45
N LEU A 15 -21.28 -47.12 8.56
CA LEU A 15 -22.37 -47.59 7.69
C LEU A 15 -22.17 -47.01 6.30
N ALA A 16 -21.79 -47.92 5.41
CA ALA A 16 -21.70 -47.77 3.97
C ALA A 16 -23.08 -47.97 3.32
N GLY A 17 -23.24 -47.35 2.16
CA GLY A 17 -24.07 -47.83 1.05
C GLY A 17 -25.42 -47.11 0.86
N PHE A 18 -25.95 -46.96 -0.36
CA PHE A 18 -25.44 -47.01 -1.72
C PHE A 18 -26.69 -46.77 -2.62
N ILE A 19 -26.50 -46.09 -3.76
CA ILE A 19 -27.23 -46.23 -5.05
C ILE A 19 -28.72 -45.80 -5.10
N THR A 20 -28.99 -44.75 -5.89
CA THR A 20 -29.63 -44.95 -7.21
C THR A 20 -29.39 -43.77 -8.15
N ALA A 21 -28.78 -44.10 -9.29
CA ALA A 21 -28.63 -43.27 -10.48
C ALA A 21 -29.97 -43.18 -11.23
N VAL A 22 -30.20 -42.06 -11.91
CA VAL A 22 -31.02 -42.04 -13.12
C VAL A 22 -30.15 -41.50 -14.25
N TYR A 23 -30.02 -42.37 -15.22
CA TYR A 23 -29.39 -42.25 -16.52
C TYR A 23 -29.99 -41.13 -17.36
N TRP A 24 -29.20 -40.56 -18.26
CA TRP A 24 -29.56 -40.39 -19.67
C TRP A 24 -28.26 -40.36 -20.48
N THR A 25 -28.06 -41.39 -21.31
CA THR A 25 -27.07 -41.44 -22.39
C THR A 25 -27.78 -41.85 -23.68
N ASP A 26 -27.02 -41.69 -24.77
CA ASP A 26 -27.18 -42.23 -26.13
C ASP A 26 -27.87 -41.26 -27.10
N ASP A 27 -27.36 -41.00 -28.31
CA ASP A 27 -26.26 -41.61 -29.06
C ASP A 27 -25.83 -40.71 -30.25
N ALA A 28 -24.59 -40.87 -30.72
CA ALA A 28 -24.06 -40.31 -31.99
C ALA A 28 -24.50 -41.18 -33.20
N PRO A 29 -23.89 -41.21 -34.42
CA PRO A 29 -22.94 -40.32 -35.14
C PRO A 29 -23.31 -40.11 -36.65
N SER A 30 -22.54 -39.31 -37.42
CA SER A 30 -22.20 -39.65 -38.83
C SER A 30 -21.02 -38.83 -39.39
N ALA A 31 -20.04 -39.56 -39.93
CA ALA A 31 -18.92 -39.15 -40.80
C ALA A 31 -19.42 -38.71 -42.21
N ALA A 32 -18.67 -38.25 -43.23
CA ALA A 32 -17.26 -38.17 -43.63
C ALA A 32 -17.19 -37.12 -44.80
N LYS A 33 -16.11 -36.43 -45.20
CA LYS A 33 -14.87 -36.84 -45.92
C LYS A 33 -13.98 -35.56 -46.07
N ASP A 34 -12.67 -35.55 -45.77
CA ASP A 34 -11.49 -35.83 -46.65
C ASP A 34 -11.51 -35.08 -48.02
N LYS A 35 -10.49 -34.38 -48.57
CA LYS A 35 -9.06 -34.11 -48.24
C LYS A 35 -8.47 -33.11 -49.32
N PRO A 36 -7.13 -32.88 -49.50
CA PRO A 36 -6.36 -31.63 -49.25
C PRO A 36 -5.73 -30.95 -50.51
N VAL A 37 -5.00 -29.82 -50.37
CA VAL A 37 -3.75 -29.47 -51.14
C VAL A 37 -2.90 -28.40 -50.38
N ASP A 38 -1.60 -28.66 -50.28
CA ASP A 38 -0.50 -27.80 -49.79
C ASP A 38 -0.09 -26.66 -50.76
N ASN A 39 0.35 -25.51 -50.22
CA ASN A 39 1.69 -24.89 -50.43
C ASN A 39 1.71 -23.37 -50.13
N ALA A 40 2.69 -22.94 -49.34
CA ALA A 40 3.01 -21.56 -48.93
C ALA A 40 3.89 -20.82 -49.99
N PRO A 41 4.52 -19.64 -49.74
CA PRO A 41 4.20 -18.45 -48.91
C PRO A 41 4.33 -17.11 -49.70
N SER A 42 3.86 -15.94 -49.19
CA SER A 42 4.53 -14.63 -49.44
C SER A 42 3.97 -13.46 -48.60
N MET A 43 4.85 -12.49 -48.35
CA MET A 43 4.77 -11.30 -47.48
C MET A 43 3.82 -10.18 -47.94
N ALA A 44 3.44 -9.32 -46.98
CA ALA A 44 3.45 -7.84 -47.00
C ALA A 44 2.15 -7.16 -46.49
N SER A 45 2.39 -6.07 -45.76
CA SER A 45 1.55 -5.23 -44.88
C SER A 45 0.27 -4.56 -45.44
N PRO A 46 -0.58 -3.95 -44.59
CA PRO A 46 -1.99 -3.62 -44.86
C PRO A 46 -2.25 -2.13 -45.20
N PRO A 47 -3.48 -1.81 -45.63
CA PRO A 47 -4.11 -0.50 -45.34
C PRO A 47 -5.62 -0.67 -44.99
N SER A 48 -6.40 0.24 -44.40
CA SER A 48 -6.27 1.60 -43.85
C SER A 48 -7.66 2.02 -43.31
N GLU A 49 -7.69 2.97 -42.38
CA GLU A 49 -8.85 3.64 -41.77
C GLU A 49 -9.80 4.37 -42.76
N PRO A 50 -11.04 4.72 -42.36
CA PRO A 50 -11.88 5.64 -43.10
C PRO A 50 -11.67 7.11 -42.68
N VAL A 51 -11.62 7.94 -43.72
CA VAL A 51 -11.54 9.40 -43.74
C VAL A 51 -12.94 10.01 -43.68
N PHE A 52 -13.11 11.15 -42.99
CA PHE A 52 -14.03 12.20 -43.43
C PHE A 52 -13.34 13.57 -43.41
N VAL A 53 -13.31 14.20 -44.59
CA VAL A 53 -12.79 15.53 -44.89
C VAL A 53 -13.93 16.55 -44.81
N ALA A 54 -13.64 17.74 -44.26
CA ALA A 54 -14.29 18.97 -44.69
C ALA A 54 -13.24 20.09 -44.80
N ALA A 55 -13.29 20.81 -45.92
CA ALA A 55 -12.24 21.70 -46.41
C ALA A 55 -12.40 23.18 -45.96
N VAL A 56 -11.26 23.72 -45.49
CA VAL A 56 -10.63 25.07 -45.54
C VAL A 56 -11.41 26.32 -46.05
N PRO A 57 -11.05 27.55 -45.58
CA PRO A 57 -9.99 28.29 -46.29
C PRO A 57 -8.93 28.97 -45.41
N LYS A 58 -7.70 29.00 -45.96
CA LYS A 58 -6.44 29.55 -45.42
C LYS A 58 -6.51 31.08 -45.27
N LYS A 59 -6.05 31.59 -44.12
CA LYS A 59 -5.41 32.90 -44.02
C LYS A 59 -3.98 32.72 -43.52
N THR A 60 -3.04 33.14 -44.37
CA THR A 60 -1.63 33.36 -44.08
C THR A 60 -1.48 34.44 -43.00
N VAL A 61 -0.74 34.15 -41.94
CA VAL A 61 -0.12 35.17 -41.07
C VAL A 61 1.33 34.77 -40.86
N GLU A 62 2.21 35.69 -41.21
CA GLU A 62 3.67 35.59 -41.17
C GLU A 62 4.18 35.40 -39.73
N GLN A 63 5.11 34.47 -39.58
CA GLN A 63 5.84 34.17 -38.36
C GLN A 63 6.93 35.24 -38.16
N ARG A 64 6.71 36.16 -37.22
CA ARG A 64 7.74 37.08 -36.72
C ARG A 64 8.62 36.32 -35.73
N VAL A 65 9.85 36.01 -36.13
CA VAL A 65 10.88 35.48 -35.24
C VAL A 65 11.48 36.66 -34.48
N GLU A 66 11.15 36.78 -33.19
CA GLU A 66 11.90 37.63 -32.26
C GLU A 66 13.10 36.84 -31.71
N PRO A 67 14.28 37.45 -31.58
CA PRO A 67 15.48 36.79 -31.07
C PRO A 67 15.31 36.44 -29.57
N PRO A 68 15.94 35.35 -29.09
CA PRO A 68 15.82 34.95 -27.68
C PRO A 68 16.53 35.97 -26.80
N ILE A 69 15.80 36.50 -25.82
CA ILE A 69 16.34 37.32 -24.73
C ILE A 69 17.27 36.42 -23.91
N ALA A 70 18.55 36.79 -23.86
CA ALA A 70 19.49 36.20 -22.92
C ALA A 70 19.08 36.62 -21.51
N VAL A 71 18.51 35.69 -20.74
CA VAL A 71 18.22 35.89 -19.32
C VAL A 71 19.56 35.74 -18.59
N SER A 72 20.04 36.83 -18.01
CA SER A 72 21.23 36.84 -17.15
C SER A 72 21.02 35.96 -15.92
N GLU A 73 22.06 35.20 -15.54
CA GLU A 73 22.11 34.31 -14.37
C GLU A 73 21.85 35.02 -13.02
N GLU A 74 21.75 36.34 -13.00
CA GLU A 74 21.59 37.15 -11.78
C GLU A 74 20.13 37.33 -11.31
N GLU A 75 19.11 37.00 -12.10
CA GLU A 75 17.70 37.31 -11.74
C GLU A 75 16.96 36.20 -10.96
N MET A 76 17.60 35.08 -10.63
CA MET A 76 16.94 33.97 -9.92
C MET A 76 17.30 33.83 -8.42
N ARG A 77 17.81 34.89 -7.80
CA ARG A 77 17.88 34.94 -6.32
C ARG A 77 16.50 35.31 -5.78
N VAL A 78 15.66 34.30 -5.56
CA VAL A 78 14.45 34.46 -4.75
C VAL A 78 14.92 34.81 -3.34
N ASP A 79 14.69 36.06 -2.93
CA ASP A 79 14.94 36.52 -1.55
C ASP A 79 13.94 35.82 -0.62
N MET A 80 14.34 34.63 -0.14
CA MET A 80 13.54 33.83 0.78
C MET A 80 13.93 34.14 2.22
N PRO A 81 12.97 34.13 3.16
CA PRO A 81 13.26 34.20 4.58
C PRO A 81 14.34 33.17 4.97
N GLN A 82 15.33 33.59 5.76
CA GLN A 82 16.46 32.74 6.17
C GLN A 82 16.03 31.39 6.77
N ALA A 83 14.90 31.34 7.47
CA ALA A 83 14.35 30.09 8.01
C ALA A 83 13.97 29.08 6.91
N ILE A 84 13.46 29.55 5.78
CA ILE A 84 13.10 28.72 4.62
C ILE A 84 14.38 28.25 3.92
N THR A 85 15.35 29.14 3.73
CA THR A 85 16.66 28.79 3.15
C THR A 85 17.38 27.73 3.99
N ALA A 86 17.36 27.84 5.32
CA ALA A 86 17.93 26.84 6.21
C ALA A 86 17.21 25.48 6.13
N GLN A 87 15.88 25.47 6.00
CA GLN A 87 15.13 24.23 5.79
C GLN A 87 15.46 23.59 4.44
N LEU A 88 15.58 24.39 3.38
CA LEU A 88 15.95 23.92 2.05
C LEU A 88 17.39 23.37 2.00
N SER A 89 18.32 24.01 2.70
CA SER A 89 19.69 23.51 2.91
C SER A 89 19.67 22.13 3.57
N GLN A 90 18.88 21.95 4.64
CA GLN A 90 18.74 20.65 5.29
C GLN A 90 18.15 19.59 4.35
N ILE A 91 17.15 19.96 3.52
CA ILE A 91 16.56 19.07 2.52
C ILE A 91 17.60 18.69 1.45
N ALA A 92 18.37 19.66 0.96
CA ALA A 92 19.41 19.43 -0.05
C ALA A 92 20.49 18.47 0.47
N HIS A 93 20.98 18.70 1.69
CA HIS A 93 21.98 17.82 2.33
C HIS A 93 21.43 16.41 2.55
N THR A 94 20.19 16.29 3.02
CA THR A 94 19.54 14.97 3.20
C THR A 94 19.41 14.24 1.85
N PHE A 95 19.00 14.96 0.80
CA PHE A 95 18.87 14.39 -0.54
C PHE A 95 20.22 13.97 -1.13
N GLU A 96 21.30 14.74 -0.87
CA GLU A 96 22.67 14.39 -1.25
C GLU A 96 23.18 13.12 -0.56
N GLU A 97 22.84 12.92 0.72
CA GLU A 97 23.16 11.67 1.42
C GLU A 97 22.40 10.47 0.81
N GLU A 98 21.10 10.63 0.53
CA GLU A 98 20.24 9.59 -0.07
C GLU A 98 20.68 9.19 -1.49
N LEU A 99 21.28 10.12 -2.24
CA LEU A 99 21.79 9.92 -3.61
C LEU A 99 22.88 8.83 -3.73
N HIS A 100 23.48 8.40 -2.61
CA HIS A 100 24.40 7.25 -2.60
C HIS A 100 23.68 5.90 -2.81
N TYR A 101 22.36 5.89 -2.73
CA TYR A 101 21.52 4.71 -2.87
C TYR A 101 20.49 4.92 -3.98
N PRO A 102 20.14 3.87 -4.75
CA PRO A 102 19.07 3.99 -5.72
C PRO A 102 17.72 4.23 -5.04
N SER A 103 16.87 5.04 -5.66
CA SER A 103 15.54 5.37 -5.13
C SER A 103 14.63 4.15 -4.89
N TYR A 104 14.88 3.02 -5.55
CA TYR A 104 14.15 1.77 -5.35
C TYR A 104 14.64 0.94 -4.14
N SER A 105 15.78 1.26 -3.54
CA SER A 105 16.40 0.51 -2.43
C SER A 105 17.14 1.45 -1.48
N GLN A 106 16.42 2.01 -0.52
CA GLN A 106 16.94 3.02 0.42
C GLN A 106 17.16 2.40 1.81
N PRO A 107 18.29 2.65 2.49
CA PRO A 107 18.55 2.07 3.81
C PRO A 107 17.58 2.59 4.86
N ILE A 108 17.18 1.74 5.81
CA ILE A 108 16.39 2.15 6.98
C ILE A 108 17.37 2.43 8.12
N ALA A 109 17.72 3.71 8.30
CA ALA A 109 18.74 4.13 9.26
C ALA A 109 18.30 4.10 10.73
N ASN A 110 16.99 4.14 11.02
CA ASN A 110 16.48 4.23 12.39
C ASN A 110 15.18 3.44 12.59
N ALA A 111 14.99 2.95 13.82
CA ALA A 111 13.82 2.17 14.23
C ALA A 111 12.52 3.01 14.31
N SER A 112 12.62 4.34 14.27
CA SER A 112 11.48 5.26 14.23
C SER A 112 11.05 5.61 12.81
N SER A 113 11.62 4.94 11.80
CA SER A 113 11.35 5.24 10.40
C SER A 113 9.87 5.04 10.10
N PRO A 114 9.20 6.00 9.45
CA PRO A 114 7.78 5.87 9.11
C PRO A 114 7.50 4.69 8.17
N TYR A 115 8.53 4.21 7.45
CA TYR A 115 8.42 3.03 6.60
C TYR A 115 8.14 1.75 7.40
N LEU A 116 8.54 1.69 8.68
CA LEU A 116 8.31 0.52 9.54
C LEU A 116 6.86 0.41 10.02
N THR A 117 6.08 1.48 9.89
CA THR A 117 4.67 1.54 10.33
C THR A 117 3.77 2.29 9.33
N PRO A 118 3.65 1.83 8.07
CA PRO A 118 3.04 2.60 6.97
C PRO A 118 1.52 2.78 7.06
N ASN A 119 0.86 2.04 7.97
CA ASN A 119 -0.58 2.12 8.24
C ASN A 119 -0.87 2.43 9.73
N ALA A 120 0.08 3.04 10.44
CA ALA A 120 -0.11 3.40 11.84
C ALA A 120 -1.28 4.38 12.00
N PHE A 121 -2.05 4.16 13.06
CA PHE A 121 -3.06 5.12 13.50
C PHE A 121 -2.43 6.13 14.46
N SER A 122 -2.69 7.42 14.23
CA SER A 122 -2.23 8.51 15.09
C SER A 122 -3.28 8.84 16.14
N GLU A 123 -2.99 8.48 17.39
CA GLU A 123 -3.84 8.76 18.54
C GLU A 123 -3.83 10.25 18.88
N VAL A 124 -5.02 10.85 19.04
CA VAL A 124 -5.18 12.22 19.52
C VAL A 124 -5.83 12.18 20.89
N GLU A 125 -5.08 12.59 21.91
CA GLU A 125 -5.55 12.72 23.28
C GLU A 125 -6.32 14.03 23.45
N MET A 126 -7.55 13.95 23.94
CA MET A 126 -8.44 15.09 24.12
C MET A 126 -8.79 15.30 25.60
N PRO A 127 -8.86 16.54 26.07
CA PRO A 127 -9.34 16.85 27.41
C PRO A 127 -10.82 16.47 27.56
N ILE A 128 -11.18 15.85 28.68
CA ILE A 128 -12.54 15.46 29.03
C ILE A 128 -12.92 15.98 30.42
N LEU A 129 -14.22 16.08 30.69
CA LEU A 129 -14.82 16.47 31.97
C LEU A 129 -14.24 17.78 32.51
N GLY A 130 -14.23 18.81 31.67
CA GLY A 130 -13.70 20.14 32.01
C GLY A 130 -12.17 20.25 32.01
N GLY A 131 -11.46 19.26 31.48
CA GLY A 131 -10.02 19.32 31.20
C GLY A 131 -9.10 18.78 32.28
N ASN A 132 -9.64 18.22 33.37
CA ASN A 132 -8.84 17.56 34.41
C ASN A 132 -8.45 16.12 34.06
N HIS A 133 -9.10 15.56 33.03
CA HIS A 133 -8.91 14.20 32.56
C HIS A 133 -8.74 14.23 31.05
N SER A 134 -8.32 13.09 30.51
CA SER A 134 -8.06 12.92 29.09
C SER A 134 -8.57 11.57 28.58
N ALA A 135 -8.95 11.55 27.31
CA ALA A 135 -9.33 10.34 26.60
C ALA A 135 -8.99 10.41 25.11
N SER A 136 -8.85 9.25 24.50
CA SER A 136 -8.57 9.08 23.07
C SER A 136 -9.27 7.84 22.54
N ILE A 137 -9.60 7.86 21.24
CA ILE A 137 -9.95 6.65 20.50
C ILE A 137 -8.65 6.03 19.98
N VAL A 138 -8.52 4.71 20.10
CA VAL A 138 -7.37 3.95 19.64
C VAL A 138 -7.84 2.86 18.67
N LEU A 139 -7.30 2.91 17.45
CA LEU A 139 -7.42 1.88 16.42
C LEU A 139 -6.09 1.14 16.26
N ALA A 140 -6.13 -0.10 15.75
CA ALA A 140 -4.92 -0.86 15.46
C ALA A 140 -4.12 -0.29 14.27
N GLN A 141 -4.83 0.31 13.31
CA GLN A 141 -4.29 0.85 12.07
C GLN A 141 -5.21 1.94 11.52
N TYR A 142 -4.75 2.73 10.55
CA TYR A 142 -5.54 3.81 9.96
C TYR A 142 -6.49 3.32 8.87
N ARG A 143 -6.01 2.47 7.95
CA ARG A 143 -6.82 1.87 6.86
C ARG A 143 -7.18 0.43 7.18
N PHE A 144 -8.45 0.10 7.03
CA PHE A 144 -9.01 -1.24 7.13
C PHE A 144 -9.64 -1.63 5.79
N PHE A 145 -9.86 -2.94 5.59
CA PHE A 145 -10.33 -3.47 4.33
C PHE A 145 -11.55 -4.36 4.53
N PHE A 146 -12.59 -4.19 3.71
CA PHE A 146 -13.75 -5.08 3.72
C PHE A 146 -13.31 -6.51 3.33
N PRO A 147 -13.82 -7.58 4.00
CA PRO A 147 -14.87 -7.59 5.04
C PRO A 147 -14.35 -7.58 6.49
N GLU A 148 -13.10 -7.17 6.73
CA GLU A 148 -12.54 -7.16 8.08
C GLU A 148 -13.28 -6.18 8.98
N ALA A 149 -13.51 -6.60 10.21
CA ALA A 149 -14.08 -5.73 11.21
C ALA A 149 -13.03 -4.75 11.76
N VAL A 150 -13.51 -3.60 12.26
CA VAL A 150 -12.66 -2.53 12.77
C VAL A 150 -12.79 -2.48 14.30
N PRO A 151 -11.89 -3.14 15.05
CA PRO A 151 -11.86 -3.04 16.51
C PRO A 151 -11.31 -1.68 16.94
N PHE A 152 -11.94 -1.09 17.95
CA PHE A 152 -11.47 0.15 18.57
C PHE A 152 -11.62 0.09 20.10
N LYS A 153 -10.83 0.92 20.79
CA LYS A 153 -10.95 1.13 22.23
C LYS A 153 -10.86 2.60 22.58
N VAL A 154 -11.49 2.98 23.69
CA VAL A 154 -11.29 4.26 24.34
C VAL A 154 -10.23 4.09 25.43
N ARG A 155 -9.12 4.81 25.29
CA ARG A 155 -8.10 4.94 26.34
C ARG A 155 -8.41 6.21 27.12
N SER A 156 -8.40 6.13 28.45
CA SER A 156 -8.65 7.28 29.30
C SER A 156 -7.99 7.13 30.66
N SER A 157 -7.76 8.26 31.33
CA SER A 157 -7.39 8.31 32.75
C SER A 157 -8.54 7.94 33.70
N LEU A 158 -9.79 7.86 33.21
CA LEU A 158 -10.96 7.43 33.97
C LEU A 158 -11.51 6.08 33.47
N PRO A 159 -12.15 5.28 34.34
CA PRO A 159 -12.88 4.10 33.93
C PRO A 159 -14.03 4.45 32.97
N VAL A 160 -14.07 3.78 31.82
CA VAL A 160 -15.19 3.83 30.88
C VAL A 160 -16.23 2.80 31.30
N GLN A 161 -17.47 3.25 31.53
CA GLN A 161 -18.59 2.39 31.91
C GLN A 161 -19.29 1.81 30.68
N SER A 162 -19.54 2.64 29.67
CA SER A 162 -20.16 2.22 28.41
C SER A 162 -19.82 3.17 27.27
N LEU A 163 -20.04 2.68 26.05
CA LEU A 163 -19.82 3.37 24.79
C LEU A 163 -21.07 3.26 23.92
N ARG A 164 -21.40 4.33 23.20
CA ARG A 164 -22.22 4.31 22.00
C ARG A 164 -21.40 4.88 20.86
N TYR A 165 -21.45 4.28 19.68
CA TYR A 165 -20.73 4.77 18.52
C TYR A 165 -21.62 4.96 17.30
N GLU A 166 -21.21 5.91 16.45
CA GLU A 166 -21.75 6.17 15.13
C GLU A 166 -20.59 6.23 14.14
N VAL A 167 -20.72 5.53 13.02
CA VAL A 167 -19.85 5.70 11.85
C VAL A 167 -20.58 6.60 10.88
N ILE A 168 -19.91 7.66 10.44
CA ILE A 168 -20.51 8.76 9.69
C ILE A 168 -19.72 8.96 8.40
N ASP A 169 -20.43 9.06 7.28
CA ASP A 169 -19.87 9.53 6.02
C ASP A 169 -19.46 11.00 6.16
N ILE A 170 -18.20 11.31 5.88
CA ILE A 170 -17.63 12.65 6.07
C ILE A 170 -18.26 13.65 5.10
N GLU A 171 -18.59 13.26 3.88
CA GLU A 171 -19.14 14.15 2.86
C GLU A 171 -20.64 14.32 3.05
N SER A 172 -21.39 13.21 3.05
CA SER A 172 -22.86 13.27 3.11
C SER A 172 -23.41 13.51 4.52
N LYS A 173 -22.58 13.37 5.56
CA LYS A 173 -22.97 13.38 6.98
C LYS A 173 -23.97 12.29 7.37
N LYS A 174 -24.18 11.30 6.50
CA LYS A 174 -25.08 10.17 6.76
C LYS A 174 -24.45 9.24 7.80
N VAL A 175 -25.25 8.78 8.76
CA VAL A 175 -24.85 7.69 9.66
C VAL A 175 -24.88 6.37 8.88
N LEU A 176 -23.73 5.72 8.79
CA LEU A 176 -23.51 4.46 8.07
C LEU A 176 -23.71 3.24 8.97
N ALA A 177 -23.31 3.34 10.24
CA ALA A 177 -23.50 2.29 11.24
C ALA A 177 -23.56 2.86 12.65
N THR A 178 -24.17 2.11 13.56
CA THR A 178 -24.20 2.42 14.99
C THR A 178 -23.93 1.16 15.81
N GLY A 179 -23.59 1.34 17.08
CA GLY A 179 -23.53 0.25 18.04
C GLY A 179 -23.21 0.74 19.44
N GLU A 180 -23.15 -0.20 20.38
CA GLU A 180 -22.94 0.07 21.79
C GLU A 180 -22.09 -1.02 22.45
N SER A 181 -21.52 -0.70 23.60
CA SER A 181 -20.70 -1.63 24.39
C SER A 181 -20.72 -1.22 25.86
N ASP A 182 -20.86 -2.19 26.77
CA ASP A 182 -20.72 -1.99 28.23
C ASP A 182 -19.26 -2.07 28.70
N SER A 183 -18.32 -1.78 27.80
CA SER A 183 -16.88 -1.80 28.07
C SER A 183 -16.18 -0.66 27.33
N ASN A 184 -14.88 -0.50 27.54
CA ASN A 184 -14.09 0.52 26.85
C ASN A 184 -13.70 0.14 25.42
N GLN A 185 -14.21 -0.95 24.87
CA GLN A 185 -13.87 -1.46 23.54
C GLN A 185 -15.12 -1.88 22.78
N ALA A 186 -15.08 -1.75 21.45
CA ALA A 186 -16.14 -2.22 20.57
C ALA A 186 -15.56 -2.56 19.19
N GLN A 187 -16.39 -3.12 18.33
CA GLN A 187 -16.00 -3.57 17.00
C GLN A 187 -17.05 -3.12 15.99
N ILE A 188 -16.59 -2.47 14.94
CA ILE A 188 -17.43 -1.99 13.84
C ILE A 188 -17.40 -3.05 12.75
N THR A 189 -18.57 -3.42 12.24
CA THR A 189 -18.69 -4.24 11.03
C THR A 189 -18.98 -3.29 9.87
N GLY A 190 -18.03 -3.15 8.95
CA GLY A 190 -18.18 -2.23 7.81
C GLY A 190 -18.86 -2.89 6.61
N GLU A 191 -19.53 -2.08 5.81
CA GLU A 191 -20.19 -2.52 4.58
C GLU A 191 -19.35 -2.16 3.34
N SER A 192 -19.58 -2.89 2.27
CA SER A 192 -18.73 -2.80 1.09
C SER A 192 -18.89 -1.49 0.28
N ASP A 193 -20.02 -0.80 0.48
CA ASP A 193 -20.41 0.45 -0.20
C ASP A 193 -20.02 1.72 0.57
N TRP A 194 -19.33 1.58 1.71
CA TRP A 194 -18.83 2.72 2.46
C TRP A 194 -17.83 3.55 1.65
N PRO A 195 -17.78 4.88 1.86
CA PRO A 195 -16.74 5.71 1.28
C PRO A 195 -15.36 5.35 1.86
N GLN A 196 -14.29 5.67 1.11
CA GLN A 196 -12.92 5.29 1.50
C GLN A 196 -12.49 5.85 2.86
N GLN A 197 -13.07 6.97 3.28
CA GLN A 197 -12.82 7.59 4.59
C GLN A 197 -14.13 7.87 5.32
N VAL A 198 -14.19 7.48 6.58
CA VAL A 198 -15.36 7.65 7.45
C VAL A 198 -14.94 8.24 8.80
N ARG A 199 -15.89 8.86 9.49
CA ARG A 199 -15.72 9.38 10.85
C ARG A 199 -16.33 8.45 11.87
N LEU A 200 -15.54 8.02 12.84
CA LEU A 200 -16.02 7.39 14.06
C LEU A 200 -16.30 8.45 15.11
N LYS A 201 -17.55 8.51 15.58
CA LYS A 201 -17.97 9.30 16.73
C LYS A 201 -18.36 8.36 17.87
N VAL A 202 -17.72 8.52 19.03
CA VAL A 202 -17.95 7.71 20.22
C VAL A 202 -18.46 8.59 21.34
N THR A 203 -19.64 8.29 21.88
CA THR A 203 -20.12 8.87 23.14
C THR A 203 -19.77 7.88 24.25
N ALA A 204 -18.90 8.29 25.16
CA ALA A 204 -18.39 7.45 26.24
C ALA A 204 -18.89 7.96 27.60
N LEU A 205 -19.39 7.05 28.44
CA LEU A 205 -19.77 7.35 29.82
C LEU A 205 -18.60 7.01 30.76
N PHE A 206 -18.10 8.00 31.48
CA PHE A 206 -16.97 7.85 32.40
C PHE A 206 -17.41 7.83 33.86
N SER A 207 -16.76 7.00 34.66
CA SER A 207 -16.92 6.99 36.11
C SER A 207 -15.94 7.96 36.77
N ASN A 208 -16.44 8.95 37.52
CA ASN A 208 -15.60 9.87 38.29
C ASN A 208 -15.84 9.69 39.80
N LYS A 209 -14.77 9.49 40.58
CA LYS A 209 -14.84 9.37 42.04
C LYS A 209 -15.23 10.74 42.63
N GLY A 210 -16.51 10.91 42.94
CA GLY A 210 -17.07 12.15 43.49
C GLY A 210 -18.32 12.65 42.77
N GLN A 211 -18.70 12.05 41.63
CA GLN A 211 -19.96 12.32 40.94
C GLN A 211 -20.81 11.06 40.84
N SER A 212 -22.05 11.13 41.33
CA SER A 212 -22.98 10.00 41.38
C SER A 212 -23.52 9.55 40.01
N SER A 213 -23.40 10.38 38.98
CA SER A 213 -23.98 10.14 37.64
C SER A 213 -22.97 9.88 36.52
N GLY A 214 -21.67 9.81 36.83
CA GLY A 214 -20.63 9.81 35.79
C GLY A 214 -20.67 11.07 34.91
N GLY A 215 -19.84 11.10 33.87
CA GLY A 215 -19.86 12.16 32.86
C GLY A 215 -19.77 11.58 31.45
N GLU A 216 -20.66 12.02 30.55
CA GLU A 216 -20.62 11.65 29.13
C GLU A 216 -19.75 12.64 28.35
N GLU A 217 -18.91 12.10 27.47
CA GLU A 217 -18.09 12.90 26.54
C GLU A 217 -18.10 12.31 25.15
N VAL A 218 -17.92 13.16 24.14
CA VAL A 218 -17.89 12.77 22.74
C VAL A 218 -16.46 12.81 22.22
N LEU A 219 -15.99 11.68 21.70
CA LEU A 219 -14.71 11.55 21.04
C LEU A 219 -14.94 11.32 19.54
N THR A 220 -14.05 11.82 18.69
CA THR A 220 -14.12 11.62 17.24
C THR A 220 -12.76 11.29 16.66
N THR A 221 -12.73 10.40 15.68
CA THR A 221 -11.56 10.18 14.83
C THR A 221 -12.00 9.75 13.43
N ASP A 222 -11.12 9.89 12.45
CA ASP A 222 -11.35 9.47 11.07
C ASP A 222 -10.48 8.24 10.77
N PHE A 223 -11.00 7.32 9.96
CA PHE A 223 -10.26 6.14 9.52
C PHE A 223 -10.66 5.74 8.09
N GLY A 224 -9.78 5.00 7.42
CA GLY A 224 -10.01 4.49 6.07
C GLY A 224 -10.69 3.12 6.07
N TYR A 225 -11.69 2.93 5.21
CA TYR A 225 -12.33 1.64 4.98
C TYR A 225 -12.65 1.47 3.50
N GLN A 226 -12.09 0.44 2.85
CA GLN A 226 -12.29 0.23 1.41
C GLN A 226 -12.24 -1.24 1.02
N ARG A 227 -12.65 -1.56 -0.21
CA ARG A 227 -12.33 -2.86 -0.80
C ARG A 227 -10.88 -2.85 -1.29
N PRO A 228 -10.11 -3.93 -1.08
CA PRO A 228 -8.77 -4.01 -1.63
C PRO A 228 -8.84 -4.07 -3.16
N VAL A 229 -8.04 -3.25 -3.83
CA VAL A 229 -8.00 -3.21 -5.31
C VAL A 229 -6.97 -4.17 -5.91
N ALA A 230 -6.16 -4.80 -5.07
CA ALA A 230 -5.20 -5.82 -5.43
C ALA A 230 -4.73 -6.59 -4.19
N LYS A 231 -4.07 -7.73 -4.41
CA LYS A 231 -3.47 -8.56 -3.38
C LYS A 231 -2.04 -8.92 -3.74
N VAL A 232 -1.14 -8.84 -2.77
CA VAL A 232 0.15 -9.54 -2.85
C VAL A 232 -0.08 -10.98 -2.41
N VAL A 233 0.08 -11.93 -3.33
CA VAL A 233 -0.24 -13.35 -3.12
C VAL A 233 1.00 -14.22 -2.89
N GLY A 234 2.19 -13.73 -3.25
CA GLY A 234 3.44 -14.47 -3.10
C GLY A 234 4.61 -13.77 -3.78
N HIS A 235 5.67 -14.53 -4.01
CA HIS A 235 6.81 -14.11 -4.82
C HIS A 235 7.43 -15.31 -5.53
N GLN A 236 8.08 -15.03 -6.66
CA GLN A 236 8.94 -15.99 -7.34
C GLN A 236 10.32 -16.05 -6.66
N PRO A 237 11.14 -17.09 -6.94
CA PRO A 237 12.50 -17.15 -6.44
C PRO A 237 13.31 -15.90 -6.83
N ALA A 238 13.92 -15.27 -5.82
CA ALA A 238 14.75 -14.10 -6.04
C ALA A 238 16.11 -14.51 -6.65
N TYR A 239 16.70 -13.65 -7.49
CA TYR A 239 17.94 -13.97 -8.20
C TYR A 239 18.87 -12.75 -8.31
N ALA A 240 20.17 -13.00 -8.41
CA ALA A 240 21.18 -11.95 -8.58
C ALA A 240 21.24 -11.48 -10.03
N ASP A 241 21.26 -10.16 -10.22
CA ASP A 241 21.46 -9.50 -11.51
C ASP A 241 22.35 -8.25 -11.33
N GLY A 242 23.62 -8.38 -11.68
CA GLY A 242 24.60 -7.31 -11.50
C GLY A 242 24.75 -6.91 -10.03
N THR A 243 24.50 -5.64 -9.73
CA THR A 243 24.55 -5.09 -8.36
C THR A 243 23.28 -5.36 -7.55
N ASP A 244 22.26 -5.95 -8.16
CA ASP A 244 20.92 -6.06 -7.58
C ASP A 244 20.54 -7.50 -7.28
N TRP A 245 19.84 -7.70 -6.16
CA TRP A 245 19.04 -8.89 -5.90
C TRP A 245 17.59 -8.61 -6.30
N VAL A 246 17.12 -9.33 -7.31
CA VAL A 246 15.83 -9.11 -7.96
C VAL A 246 14.78 -10.04 -7.37
N ILE A 247 13.65 -9.48 -6.94
CA ILE A 247 12.56 -10.17 -6.24
C ILE A 247 11.27 -9.94 -7.02
N PRO A 248 10.82 -10.92 -7.83
CA PRO A 248 9.54 -10.82 -8.52
C PRO A 248 8.39 -11.13 -7.55
N VAL A 249 7.52 -10.15 -7.30
CA VAL A 249 6.39 -10.27 -6.35
C VAL A 249 5.09 -10.47 -7.13
N ASP A 250 4.37 -11.54 -6.81
CA ASP A 250 3.12 -11.91 -7.48
C ASP A 250 1.96 -11.07 -6.95
N ILE A 251 1.21 -10.46 -7.87
CA ILE A 251 0.07 -9.59 -7.59
C ILE A 251 -1.18 -10.13 -8.29
N ASP A 252 -2.29 -10.21 -7.58
CA ASP A 252 -3.63 -10.38 -8.16
C ASP A 252 -4.36 -9.04 -8.08
N ALA A 253 -4.53 -8.35 -9.22
CA ALA A 253 -5.12 -7.03 -9.30
C ALA A 253 -6.58 -7.08 -9.73
N THR A 254 -7.51 -6.53 -8.94
CA THR A 254 -8.93 -6.47 -9.31
C THR A 254 -9.24 -5.27 -10.20
N GLU A 255 -8.37 -4.27 -10.21
CA GLU A 255 -8.48 -3.08 -11.06
C GLU A 255 -7.17 -2.81 -11.80
N LYS A 256 -7.23 -2.47 -13.09
CA LYS A 256 -6.04 -2.00 -13.82
C LYS A 256 -5.56 -0.64 -13.29
N GLY A 257 -4.25 -0.41 -13.30
CA GLY A 257 -3.72 0.87 -12.83
C GLY A 257 -2.20 0.93 -12.78
N VAL A 258 -1.69 2.06 -12.29
CA VAL A 258 -0.28 2.18 -11.89
C VAL A 258 -0.21 1.86 -10.41
N TYR A 259 0.46 0.78 -10.07
CA TYR A 259 0.65 0.33 -8.70
C TYR A 259 2.02 0.73 -8.20
N ARG A 260 2.06 1.12 -6.92
CA ARG A 260 3.27 1.27 -6.15
C ARG A 260 3.30 0.15 -5.10
N LEU A 261 4.29 -0.73 -5.20
CA LEU A 261 4.61 -1.67 -4.14
C LEU A 261 5.75 -1.09 -3.31
N ARG A 262 5.54 -1.04 -1.99
CA ARG A 262 6.58 -0.77 -1.02
C ARG A 262 6.64 -1.92 -0.03
N ALA A 263 7.85 -2.39 0.25
CA ALA A 263 8.09 -3.39 1.27
C ALA A 263 9.44 -3.13 1.93
N ASN A 264 9.59 -3.55 3.17
CA ASN A 264 10.83 -3.40 3.91
C ASN A 264 11.59 -4.73 3.92
N LEU A 265 12.86 -4.68 3.55
CA LEU A 265 13.79 -5.78 3.68
C LEU A 265 14.25 -5.88 5.14
N PHE A 266 14.10 -7.07 5.70
CA PHE A 266 14.57 -7.43 7.04
C PHE A 266 15.52 -8.60 6.97
N LYS A 267 16.45 -8.65 7.91
CA LYS A 267 17.14 -9.89 8.27
C LYS A 267 16.20 -10.81 9.06
N GLU A 268 16.52 -12.09 9.09
CA GLU A 268 15.80 -13.09 9.90
C GLU A 268 15.74 -12.73 11.40
N ASP A 269 16.77 -12.05 11.93
CA ASP A 269 16.81 -11.57 13.32
C ASP A 269 15.84 -10.40 13.63
N GLY A 270 15.12 -9.89 12.62
CA GLY A 270 14.17 -8.79 12.74
C GLY A 270 14.78 -7.40 12.55
N SER A 271 16.07 -7.29 12.24
CA SER A 271 16.73 -6.01 11.94
C SER A 271 16.27 -5.47 10.58
N PRO A 272 15.75 -4.22 10.50
CA PRO A 272 15.43 -3.60 9.22
C PRO A 272 16.70 -3.25 8.45
N VAL A 273 16.65 -3.38 7.14
CA VAL A 273 17.79 -3.15 6.25
C VAL A 273 17.49 -1.99 5.31
N ALA A 274 16.43 -2.13 4.52
CA ALA A 274 16.08 -1.15 3.50
C ALA A 274 14.59 -1.12 3.22
N VAL A 275 14.09 0.02 2.75
CA VAL A 275 12.79 0.14 2.11
C VAL A 275 12.97 -0.02 0.62
N LEU A 276 12.19 -0.94 0.04
CA LEU A 276 12.14 -1.22 -1.37
C LEU A 276 10.88 -0.57 -1.95
N THR A 277 10.99 0.13 -3.08
CA THR A 277 9.84 0.77 -3.72
C THR A 277 9.91 0.57 -5.23
N GLN A 278 8.84 0.05 -5.82
CA GLN A 278 8.70 -0.05 -7.27
C GLN A 278 7.33 0.44 -7.72
N LYS A 279 7.29 1.06 -8.91
CA LYS A 279 6.06 1.40 -9.62
C LYS A 279 5.93 0.57 -10.88
N THR A 280 4.78 -0.06 -11.07
CA THR A 280 4.50 -0.88 -12.25
C THR A 280 3.06 -0.65 -12.70
N ARG A 281 2.84 -0.60 -14.02
CA ARG A 281 1.48 -0.62 -14.57
C ARG A 281 1.00 -2.06 -14.64
N LEU A 282 -0.12 -2.36 -13.99
CA LEU A 282 -0.75 -3.68 -14.01
C LEU A 282 -2.09 -3.64 -14.74
N GLY A 283 -2.44 -4.77 -15.35
CA GLY A 283 -3.80 -5.06 -15.83
C GLY A 283 -4.70 -5.54 -14.69
N GLU A 284 -5.84 -6.11 -15.06
CA GLU A 284 -6.69 -6.89 -14.15
C GLU A 284 -6.25 -8.36 -14.19
N GLY A 285 -6.31 -9.05 -13.04
CA GLY A 285 -5.83 -10.41 -12.84
C GLY A 285 -4.36 -10.48 -12.42
N ASP A 286 -3.73 -11.62 -12.75
CA ASP A 286 -2.36 -11.93 -12.37
C ASP A 286 -1.36 -10.96 -13.02
N GLY A 287 -0.41 -10.50 -12.21
CA GLY A 287 0.68 -9.63 -12.62
C GLY A 287 1.86 -9.71 -11.65
N GLU A 288 2.90 -8.96 -11.95
CA GLU A 288 4.14 -9.02 -11.19
C GLU A 288 4.70 -7.61 -10.96
N ILE A 289 5.24 -7.37 -9.77
CA ILE A 289 6.02 -6.18 -9.46
C ILE A 289 7.43 -6.60 -9.04
N ILE A 290 8.43 -6.13 -9.78
CA ILE A 290 9.84 -6.44 -9.52
C ILE A 290 10.40 -5.49 -8.46
N LEU A 291 10.64 -5.99 -7.25
CA LEU A 291 11.45 -5.28 -6.26
C LEU A 291 12.94 -5.60 -6.48
N LYS A 292 13.80 -4.64 -6.16
CA LYS A 292 15.26 -4.79 -6.29
C LYS A 292 15.94 -4.33 -5.02
N VAL A 293 16.88 -5.12 -4.52
CA VAL A 293 17.76 -4.77 -3.41
C VAL A 293 19.13 -4.48 -3.98
N HIS A 294 19.59 -3.23 -3.85
CA HIS A 294 20.92 -2.87 -4.33
C HIS A 294 22.00 -3.30 -3.33
N LYS A 295 23.16 -3.78 -3.81
CA LYS A 295 24.26 -4.24 -2.94
C LYS A 295 24.70 -3.20 -1.90
N SER A 296 24.58 -1.91 -2.19
CA SER A 296 24.99 -0.85 -1.25
C SER A 296 24.21 -0.81 0.07
N VAL A 297 23.01 -1.40 0.16
CA VAL A 297 22.27 -1.50 1.43
C VAL A 297 22.55 -2.80 2.20
N LEU A 298 23.38 -3.70 1.65
CA LEU A 298 23.66 -5.01 2.20
C LEU A 298 25.07 -5.08 2.80
N ASN A 299 25.17 -5.70 3.98
CA ASN A 299 26.46 -6.06 4.55
C ASN A 299 27.10 -7.21 3.76
N SER A 300 28.42 -7.39 3.84
CA SER A 300 29.11 -8.55 3.26
C SER A 300 28.71 -9.87 3.95
N GLY A 301 28.91 -10.98 3.24
CA GLY A 301 28.63 -12.32 3.74
C GLY A 301 27.26 -12.87 3.34
N LYS A 302 26.90 -13.99 3.97
CA LYS A 302 25.66 -14.73 3.76
C LYS A 302 24.65 -14.36 4.83
N GLU A 303 23.43 -14.05 4.43
CA GLU A 303 22.33 -13.76 5.34
C GLU A 303 20.98 -14.21 4.78
N THR A 304 20.04 -14.51 5.68
CA THR A 304 18.64 -14.82 5.36
C THR A 304 17.79 -13.57 5.46
N TYR A 305 16.96 -13.33 4.44
CA TYR A 305 16.14 -12.12 4.33
C TYR A 305 14.65 -12.41 4.22
N GLN A 306 13.85 -11.42 4.62
CA GLN A 306 12.39 -11.41 4.55
C GLN A 306 11.88 -10.04 4.10
N LEU A 307 10.75 -10.00 3.39
CA LEU A 307 9.99 -8.76 3.19
C LEU A 307 8.85 -8.66 4.21
N LYS A 308 8.71 -7.48 4.81
CA LYS A 308 7.63 -7.14 5.77
C LYS A 308 7.08 -5.75 5.49
N ASN A 309 6.05 -5.35 6.22
CA ASN A 309 5.40 -4.03 6.11
C ASN A 309 4.98 -3.70 4.66
N ILE A 310 4.39 -4.69 3.99
CA ILE A 310 4.03 -4.61 2.58
C ILE A 310 2.87 -3.62 2.39
N GLN A 311 3.07 -2.63 1.52
CA GLN A 311 2.09 -1.64 1.13
C GLN A 311 1.92 -1.68 -0.39
N LEU A 312 0.72 -2.04 -0.84
CA LEU A 312 0.32 -2.01 -2.23
C LEU A 312 -0.69 -0.88 -2.45
N GLU A 313 -0.37 0.05 -3.33
CA GLU A 313 -1.19 1.23 -3.60
C GLU A 313 -1.45 1.35 -5.10
N ARG A 314 -2.70 1.44 -5.50
CA ARG A 314 -3.09 1.90 -6.85
C ARG A 314 -3.08 3.43 -6.84
N MET A 315 -2.12 3.99 -7.56
CA MET A 315 -1.97 5.44 -7.70
C MET A 315 -3.16 6.03 -8.45
N SER A 316 -3.53 7.26 -8.10
CA SER A 316 -4.57 8.03 -8.78
C SER A 316 -4.29 8.18 -10.27
N GLY A 317 -5.24 7.75 -11.11
CA GLY A 317 -5.09 7.81 -12.57
C GLY A 317 -5.37 9.18 -13.19
N ARG A 318 -5.98 10.10 -12.43
CA ARG A 318 -6.41 11.43 -12.87
C ARG A 318 -6.52 12.39 -11.68
N PRO A 319 -6.45 13.71 -11.92
CA PRO A 319 -6.68 14.70 -10.86
C PRO A 319 -8.03 14.50 -10.18
N GLY A 320 -8.04 14.55 -8.84
CA GLY A 320 -9.24 14.39 -8.01
C GLY A 320 -9.68 12.94 -7.73
N GLU A 321 -9.03 11.94 -8.30
CA GLU A 321 -9.25 10.53 -7.91
C GLU A 321 -8.40 10.18 -6.68
N GLU A 322 -9.01 9.57 -5.66
CA GLU A 322 -8.28 9.10 -4.48
C GLU A 322 -7.44 7.86 -4.80
N ALA A 323 -6.28 7.74 -4.16
CA ALA A 323 -5.47 6.54 -4.25
C ALA A 323 -6.19 5.40 -3.52
N SER A 324 -6.22 4.22 -4.14
CA SER A 324 -6.84 3.02 -3.56
C SER A 324 -5.75 2.03 -3.15
N TYR A 325 -6.05 1.12 -2.23
CA TYR A 325 -5.02 0.27 -1.64
C TYR A 325 -5.35 -1.21 -1.80
N GLY A 326 -4.31 -2.02 -1.98
CA GLY A 326 -4.38 -3.46 -1.89
C GLY A 326 -4.00 -3.96 -0.49
N ILE A 327 -4.09 -5.28 -0.32
CA ILE A 327 -3.64 -5.99 0.87
C ILE A 327 -2.53 -6.98 0.51
N SER A 328 -1.94 -7.61 1.52
CA SER A 328 -1.13 -8.81 1.32
C SER A 328 -1.78 -9.96 2.06
N ASP A 329 -1.92 -11.11 1.38
CA ASP A 329 -2.41 -12.34 2.02
C ASP A 329 -1.33 -12.94 2.95
N LEU A 330 -0.08 -12.49 2.83
CA LEU A 330 1.06 -12.94 3.62
C LEU A 330 1.69 -11.76 4.38
N PRO A 331 1.76 -11.78 5.72
CA PRO A 331 2.39 -10.69 6.47
C PRO A 331 3.92 -10.62 6.29
N VAL A 332 4.52 -11.73 5.84
CA VAL A 332 5.95 -11.91 5.61
C VAL A 332 6.15 -12.69 4.31
N LEU A 333 7.08 -12.25 3.46
CA LEU A 333 7.56 -13.03 2.31
C LEU A 333 9.00 -13.48 2.60
N ASP A 334 9.22 -14.78 2.68
CA ASP A 334 10.52 -15.38 2.98
C ASP A 334 11.39 -15.48 1.73
N LEU A 335 12.42 -14.63 1.63
CA LEU A 335 13.27 -14.58 0.43
C LEU A 335 14.39 -15.64 0.44
N GLY A 336 14.69 -16.20 1.62
CA GLY A 336 15.76 -17.18 1.81
C GLY A 336 17.15 -16.55 2.00
N GLU A 337 18.17 -17.40 1.90
CA GLU A 337 19.58 -17.01 2.05
C GLU A 337 20.11 -16.37 0.77
N LEU A 338 20.75 -15.21 0.90
CA LEU A 338 21.57 -14.58 -0.13
C LEU A 338 23.03 -14.57 0.32
N ASN A 339 23.94 -15.01 -0.56
CA ASN A 339 25.35 -14.64 -0.43
C ASN A 339 25.55 -13.26 -1.04
N ASN A 340 25.62 -12.22 -0.20
CA ASN A 340 25.66 -10.84 -0.66
C ASN A 340 26.94 -10.53 -1.46
N ASP A 341 28.00 -11.32 -1.28
CA ASP A 341 29.26 -11.15 -2.00
C ASP A 341 29.21 -11.71 -3.43
N ALA A 342 28.09 -12.34 -3.82
CA ALA A 342 27.82 -12.75 -5.19
C ALA A 342 27.32 -11.59 -6.08
N LEU A 343 26.88 -10.47 -5.49
CA LEU A 343 26.47 -9.28 -6.23
C LEU A 343 27.68 -8.44 -6.65
N SER A 344 27.56 -7.72 -7.76
CA SER A 344 28.57 -6.74 -8.17
C SER A 344 28.71 -5.63 -7.12
N SER A 345 29.93 -5.15 -6.94
CA SER A 345 30.30 -4.07 -6.00
C SER A 345 30.33 -2.69 -6.65
N ASP A 346 29.80 -2.55 -7.87
CA ASP A 346 29.74 -1.25 -8.54
C ASP A 346 28.88 -0.28 -7.72
N PRO A 347 29.37 0.95 -7.44
CA PRO A 347 28.59 1.93 -6.70
C PRO A 347 27.41 2.40 -7.54
N TYR A 348 26.31 2.74 -6.86
CA TYR A 348 25.17 3.36 -7.53
C TYR A 348 25.59 4.68 -8.20
N GLN A 349 25.12 4.89 -9.42
CA GLN A 349 25.33 6.12 -10.17
C GLN A 349 23.99 6.84 -10.31
N PRO A 350 23.81 8.00 -9.65
CA PRO A 350 22.62 8.82 -9.81
C PRO A 350 22.37 9.19 -11.27
N SER A 351 21.10 9.14 -11.66
CA SER A 351 20.63 9.60 -12.96
C SER A 351 20.83 11.11 -13.13
N GLU A 352 20.83 11.58 -14.38
CA GLU A 352 20.88 13.01 -14.67
C GLU A 352 19.74 13.78 -14.00
N GLN A 353 18.53 13.20 -13.94
CA GLN A 353 17.38 13.81 -13.30
C GLN A 353 17.58 13.98 -11.78
N GLU A 354 18.16 12.97 -11.12
CA GLU A 354 18.44 13.05 -9.68
C GLU A 354 19.53 14.07 -9.38
N ARG A 355 20.57 14.16 -10.23
CA ARG A 355 21.61 15.20 -10.12
C ARG A 355 21.04 16.61 -10.32
N GLN A 356 20.21 16.82 -11.35
CA GLN A 356 19.55 18.10 -11.60
C GLN A 356 18.64 18.52 -10.44
N LYS A 357 17.92 17.56 -9.84
CA LYS A 357 17.09 17.82 -8.68
C LYS A 357 17.91 18.27 -7.46
N LEU A 358 19.07 17.64 -7.22
CA LEU A 358 19.97 18.08 -6.14
C LEU A 358 20.47 19.50 -6.40
N GLU A 359 20.93 19.78 -7.62
CA GLU A 359 21.40 21.11 -8.00
C GLU A 359 20.32 22.17 -7.80
N PHE A 360 19.09 21.89 -8.20
CA PHE A 360 17.95 22.77 -7.97
C PHE A 360 17.69 23.01 -6.47
N LEU A 361 17.74 21.97 -5.63
CA LEU A 361 17.59 22.12 -4.18
C LEU A 361 18.70 22.98 -3.57
N LYS A 362 19.95 22.79 -4.01
CA LYS A 362 21.10 23.61 -3.60
C LYS A 362 20.97 25.07 -4.04
N GLN A 363 20.51 25.31 -5.26
CA GLN A 363 20.21 26.67 -5.76
C GLN A 363 19.15 27.36 -4.90
N LEU A 364 18.06 26.67 -4.56
CA LEU A 364 17.03 27.20 -3.66
C LEU A 364 17.55 27.44 -2.24
N ALA A 365 18.52 26.64 -1.78
CA ALA A 365 19.21 26.84 -0.51
C ALA A 365 20.28 27.95 -0.54
N GLY A 366 20.59 28.52 -1.71
CA GLY A 366 21.67 29.51 -1.87
C GLY A 366 23.08 28.91 -1.76
N GLU A 367 23.24 27.61 -2.02
CA GLU A 367 24.49 26.85 -1.92
C GLU A 367 25.17 26.61 -3.28
N ALA A 368 24.57 27.09 -4.37
CA ALA A 368 25.05 26.89 -5.74
C ALA A 368 26.02 27.98 -6.20
#